data_AF-A0A0T6DP65-F1
#
_entry.id   AF-A0A0T6DP65-F1
#
_cell.length_a   1.000
_cell.length_b   1.000
_cell.length_c   1.000
_cell.angle_alpha   90.00
_cell.angle_beta   90.00
_cell.angle_gamma   90.00
#
_symmetry.space_group_name_H-M   'P 1'
#
loop_
_entity.id
_entity.type
_entity.pdbx_description
1 polymer ?
#
loop_
_entity_poly.entity_id
_entity_poly.type
_entity_poly.pdbx_seq_one_letter_code
_entity_poly.pdbx_strand_id
1 'polypeptide(L)' 'MQPYFYSISEFVAMGKHGVFVWSCWAITIGVMLAFIIYSRRQRQALIKQLTIQQARQAQRTTKKSTPITKQSD' A
#
# COMPACT_ATOMS: atom_id res chain seq x y z
N MET A 1 23.94 3.15 -48.35
CA MET A 1 24.02 2.99 -46.88
C MET A 1 22.60 2.93 -46.36
N GLN A 2 22.16 1.75 -45.91
CA GLN A 2 20.80 1.53 -45.43
C GLN A 2 20.78 1.70 -43.89
N PRO A 3 19.87 2.51 -43.32
CA PRO A 3 19.82 2.73 -41.88
C PRO A 3 19.41 1.44 -41.15
N TYR A 4 20.30 0.94 -40.29
CA TYR A 4 20.23 -0.36 -39.59
C TYR A 4 19.19 -0.42 -38.46
N PHE A 5 18.42 0.64 -38.23
CA PHE A 5 17.49 0.71 -37.11
C PHE A 5 16.07 0.40 -37.57
N TYR A 6 15.81 -0.86 -37.90
CA TYR A 6 14.45 -1.35 -38.08
C TYR A 6 13.94 -1.97 -36.77
N SER A 7 13.25 -1.12 -36.01
CA SER A 7 12.15 -1.47 -35.12
C SER A 7 12.46 -2.06 -33.75
N ILE A 8 12.02 -1.34 -32.71
CA ILE A 8 11.77 -1.81 -31.34
C ILE A 8 11.00 -3.16 -31.34
N SER A 9 10.21 -3.44 -32.38
CA SER A 9 9.52 -4.71 -32.57
C SER A 9 10.45 -5.91 -32.77
N GLU A 10 11.61 -5.78 -33.45
CA GLU A 10 12.60 -6.86 -33.52
C GLU A 10 13.30 -7.06 -32.17
N PHE A 11 13.49 -6.00 -31.39
CA PHE A 11 14.04 -6.10 -30.04
C PHE A 11 13.10 -6.84 -29.07
N VAL A 12 11.78 -6.70 -29.27
CA VAL A 12 10.74 -7.43 -28.53
C VAL A 12 10.49 -8.82 -29.12
N ALA A 13 10.64 -9.00 -30.44
CA ALA A 13 10.34 -10.22 -31.18
C ALA A 13 11.56 -11.13 -31.47
N MET A 14 12.77 -10.77 -31.03
CA MET A 14 13.95 -11.65 -31.05
C MET A 14 13.75 -12.73 -29.98
N GLY A 15 12.91 -13.72 -30.33
CA GLY A 15 12.17 -14.55 -29.38
C GLY A 15 12.97 -15.19 -28.24
N LYS A 16 14.26 -15.48 -28.43
CA LYS A 16 15.10 -16.15 -27.43
C LYS A 16 15.69 -15.21 -26.35
N HIS A 17 15.79 -13.90 -26.62
CA HIS A 17 16.39 -12.93 -25.67
C HIS A 17 15.36 -12.02 -25.00
N GLY A 18 14.21 -11.79 -25.63
CA GLY A 18 13.14 -10.95 -25.07
C GLY A 18 12.61 -11.47 -23.72
N VAL A 19 12.45 -12.78 -23.57
CA VAL A 19 11.93 -13.40 -22.32
C VAL A 19 12.75 -13.01 -21.10
N PHE A 20 14.08 -12.90 -21.22
CA PHE A 20 14.94 -12.51 -20.10
C PHE A 20 14.73 -11.04 -19.69
N VAL A 21 14.68 -10.13 -20.67
CA VAL A 21 14.49 -8.69 -20.41
C VAL A 21 13.12 -8.43 -19.78
N TRP A 22 12.08 -9.02 -20.36
CA TRP A 22 10.71 -8.91 -19.83
C TRP A 22 10.59 -9.56 -18.45
N SER A 23 11.25 -10.69 -18.20
CA SER A 23 11.25 -11.32 -16.87
C SER A 23 11.95 -10.45 -15.84
N CYS A 24 13.13 -9.90 -16.15
CA CYS A 24 13.81 -8.96 -15.26
C CYS A 24 12.93 -7.75 -14.96
N TRP A 25 12.32 -7.14 -15.98
CA TRP A 25 11.45 -5.97 -15.82
C TRP A 25 10.20 -6.31 -15.00
N ALA A 26 9.57 -7.46 -15.28
CA ALA A 26 8.40 -7.95 -14.54
C ALA A 26 8.74 -8.24 -13.08
N ILE A 27 9.91 -8.83 -12.79
CA ILE A 27 10.37 -9.06 -11.43
C ILE A 27 10.63 -7.74 -10.72
N THR A 28 11.33 -6.79 -11.35
CA THR A 28 11.62 -5.48 -10.75
C THR A 28 10.32 -4.74 -10.42
N ILE A 29 9.38 -4.68 -11.35
CA ILE A 29 8.07 -4.04 -11.12
C ILE A 29 7.26 -4.81 -10.09
N GLY A 30 7.27 -6.15 -10.14
CA GLY A 30 6.60 -7.00 -9.18
C GLY A 30 7.09 -6.74 -7.75
N VAL A 31 8.40 -6.66 -7.55
CA VAL A 31 9.02 -6.33 -6.25
C VAL A 31 8.67 -4.92 -5.82
N MET A 32 8.77 -3.94 -6.73
CA MET A 32 8.42 -2.54 -6.42
C MET A 32 6.95 -2.41 -5.99
N LEU A 33 6.02 -3.05 -6.71
CA LEU A 33 4.61 -3.08 -6.37
C LEU A 33 4.37 -3.82 -5.05
N ALA A 34 5.03 -4.96 -4.83
CA ALA A 34 4.93 -5.69 -3.57
C ALA A 34 5.37 -4.81 -2.39
N PHE A 35 6.45 -4.05 -2.55
CA PHE A 35 6.94 -3.13 -1.52
C PHE A 35 5.96 -1.99 -1.23
N ILE A 36 5.36 -1.41 -2.28
CA ILE A 36 4.33 -0.37 -2.15
C ILE A 36 3.10 -0.94 -1.43
N ILE A 37 2.61 -2.11 -1.84
CA ILE A 37 1.45 -2.76 -1.22
C ILE A 37 1.75 -3.08 0.24
N TYR A 38 2.94 -3.62 0.54
CA TYR A 38 3.37 -3.93 1.89
C TYR A 38 3.40 -2.67 2.77
N SER A 39 4.02 -1.60 2.28
CA SER A 39 4.07 -0.30 2.98
C SER A 39 2.67 0.27 3.24
N ARG A 40 1.77 0.21 2.25
CA ARG A 40 0.39 0.66 2.41
C ARG A 40 -0.38 -0.18 3.42
N ARG A 41 -0.21 -1.51 3.41
CA ARG A 41 -0.87 -2.41 4.37
C ARG A 41 -0.40 -2.15 5.79
N GLN A 42 0.90 -1.90 6.00
CA GLN A 42 1.45 -1.57 7.30
C GLN A 42 0.85 -0.25 7.85
N ARG A 43 0.80 0.81 7.03
CA ARG A 43 0.15 2.07 7.41
C ARG A 43 -1.33 1.89 7.77
N GLN A 44 -2.08 1.14 6.97
CA GLN A 44 -3.50 0.88 7.20
C GLN A 44 -3.73 0.11 8.52
N ALA A 45 -2.87 -0.86 8.82
CA ALA A 45 -2.94 -1.64 10.06
C ALA A 45 -2.73 -0.75 11.30
N LEU A 46 -1.75 0.15 11.26
CA LEU A 46 -1.49 1.10 12.36
C LEU A 46 -2.67 2.06 12.55
N ILE A 47 -3.20 2.64 11.48
CA ILE A 47 -4.35 3.58 11.56
C ILE A 47 -5.59 2.89 12.13
N LYS A 48 -5.87 1.64 11.72
CA LYS A 48 -7.00 0.87 12.27
C LYS A 48 -6.87 0.67 13.78
N GLN A 49 -5.68 0.34 14.26
CA GLN A 49 -5.44 0.16 15.70
C GLN A 49 -5.67 1.47 16.47
N LEU A 50 -5.16 2.59 15.97
CA LEU A 50 -5.37 3.90 16.60
C LEU A 50 -6.84 4.31 16.60
N THR A 51 -7.55 4.11 15.49
CA THR A 51 -8.98 4.46 15.37
C THR A 51 -9.83 3.68 16.37
N ILE A 52 -9.57 2.38 16.54
CA ILE A 52 -10.29 1.54 17.50
C ILE A 52 -9.99 1.99 18.94
N GLN A 53 -8.74 2.35 19.24
CA GLN A 53 -8.37 2.85 20.57
C GLN A 53 -9.00 4.21 20.87
N GLN A 54 -9.00 5.14 19.91
CA GLN A 54 -9.63 6.45 20.04
C GLN A 54 -11.14 6.34 20.26
N ALA A 55 -11.83 5.48 19.49
CA ALA A 55 -13.27 5.24 19.68
C ALA A 55 -13.58 4.72 21.09
N ARG A 56 -12.74 3.83 21.62
CA ARG A 56 -12.87 3.31 23.00
C ARG A 56 -12.58 4.38 24.06
N GLN A 57 -11.64 5.29 23.82
CA GLN A 57 -11.32 6.38 24.74
C GLN A 57 -12.43 7.44 24.75
N ALA A 58 -12.99 7.81 23.59
CA ALA A 58 -14.11 8.76 23.50
C ALA A 58 -15.36 8.26 24.25
N GLN A 59 -15.64 6.96 24.20
CA GLN A 59 -16.74 6.37 24.98
C GLN A 59 -16.48 6.42 26.50
N ARG A 60 -15.22 6.31 26.93
CA ARG A 60 -14.84 6.41 28.35
C ARG A 60 -14.91 7.85 28.88
N THR A 61 -14.59 8.85 28.06
CA THR A 61 -14.68 10.26 28.46
C THR A 61 -16.14 10.71 28.63
N THR A 62 -17.05 10.27 27.74
CA THR A 62 -18.48 10.59 27.87
C THR A 62 -19.13 9.91 29.08
N LYS A 63 -18.67 8.72 29.49
CA LYS A 63 -19.21 8.04 30.69
C LYS A 63 -18.67 8.62 32.00
N LYS A 64 -17.53 9.33 31.99
CA LYS A 64 -16.95 9.97 33.19
C LYS A 64 -17.55 11.35 33.49
N SER A 65 -18.33 11.93 32.58
CA SER A 65 -18.98 13.22 32.76
C SER A 65 -20.45 13.14 33.14
N THR A 66 -20.93 12.03 33.71
CA THR A 66 -22.14 12.09 34.54
C THR A 66 -21.71 12.73 35.86
N PRO A 67 -21.97 14.02 36.08
CA PRO A 67 -21.63 14.66 37.33
C PRO A 67 -22.55 14.04 38.38
N ILE A 68 -21.96 13.63 39.49
CA ILE A 68 -22.66 13.46 40.76
C ILE A 68 -23.36 14.80 41.05
N THR A 69 -24.63 14.97 40.70
CA THR A 69 -25.47 16.07 41.20
C THR A 69 -26.94 15.67 41.08
N LYS A 70 -27.64 15.80 42.20
CA LYS A 70 -29.02 15.42 42.56
C LYS A 70 -29.05 14.11 43.35
N GLN A 71 -29.39 14.08 44.64
CA GLN A 71 -29.90 15.14 45.50
C GLN A 71 -29.84 14.57 46.92
N SER A 72 -28.96 15.09 47.76
CA SER A 72 -29.11 15.02 49.21
C SER A 72 -29.96 16.23 49.60
N ASP A 73 -31.18 15.99 50.05
CA ASP A 73 -31.90 16.71 51.11
C ASP A 73 -33.31 16.11 51.25
#